data_AF-A0A173QT56-F1
#
_entry.id   AF-A0A173QT56-F1
#
_cell.length_a   1.000
_cell.length_b   1.000
_cell.length_c   1.000
_cell.angle_alpha   90.00
_cell.angle_beta   90.00
_cell.angle_gamma   90.00
#
_symmetry.space_group_name_H-M   'P 1'
#
loop_
_entity.id
_entity.type
_entity.pdbx_description
1 polymer ?
#
loop_
_entity_poly.entity_id
_entity_poly.type
_entity_poly.pdbx_seq_one_letter_code
_entity_poly.pdbx_strand_id
1 'polypeptide(L)'
;MYMFFFFFLVVFFLSVFKQFHFKVVVVMEFMYMSLIFFSLGFFFMHLHFVMYIMMFSASEGVVGLTIVMTLGKLFGVYDKLSIGDF
;
A
#
# COMPACT_ATOMS: atom_id res chain seq x y z
N MET A 1 -15.75 6.92 15.68
CA MET A 1 -14.92 6.12 16.62
C MET A 1 -14.37 4.84 15.97
N TYR A 2 -15.20 4.01 15.33
CA TYR A 2 -14.77 2.75 14.70
C TYR A 2 -13.71 2.87 13.59
N MET A 3 -13.77 3.91 12.74
CA MET A 3 -12.76 4.11 11.69
C MET A 3 -11.35 4.33 12.25
N PHE A 4 -11.23 5.03 13.38
CA PHE A 4 -9.94 5.31 14.01
C PHE A 4 -9.30 4.05 14.60
N PHE A 5 -10.13 3.16 15.16
CA PHE A 5 -9.70 1.85 15.65
C PHE A 5 -9.20 0.94 14.52
N PHE A 6 -9.92 0.91 13.39
CA PHE A 6 -9.50 0.15 12.21
C PHE A 6 -8.17 0.65 11.65
N PHE A 7 -7.99 1.97 11.56
CA PHE A 7 -6.74 2.58 11.13
C PHE A 7 -5.55 2.19 12.03
N PHE A 8 -5.75 2.20 13.34
CA PHE A 8 -4.70 1.82 14.30
C PHE A 8 -4.31 0.34 14.18
N LEU A 9 -5.28 -0.54 13.99
CA LEU A 9 -5.10 -1.98 13.84
C LEU A 9 -4.32 -2.31 12.56
N VAL A 10 -4.61 -1.60 11.48
CA VAL A 10 -3.90 -1.69 10.20
C VAL A 10 -2.44 -1.25 10.33
N VAL A 11 -2.18 -0.09 10.93
CA VAL A 11 -0.81 0.41 11.19
C VAL A 11 -0.04 -0.58 12.07
N PHE A 12 -0.70 -1.19 13.05
CA PHE A 12 -0.12 -2.23 13.90
C PHE A 12 0.26 -3.49 13.12
N PHE A 13 -0.63 -4.02 12.26
CA PHE A 13 -0.29 -5.17 11.40
C PHE A 13 0.86 -4.86 10.45
N LEU A 14 0.88 -3.65 9.90
CA LEU A 14 1.98 -3.18 9.04
C LEU A 14 3.30 -3.08 9.82
N SER A 15 3.28 -2.71 11.10
CA SER A 15 4.45 -2.70 11.98
C SER A 15 5.21 -4.02 11.99
N VAL A 16 4.49 -5.14 11.94
CA VAL A 16 5.03 -6.50 12.12
C VAL A 16 5.72 -7.06 10.86
N PHE A 17 5.45 -6.52 9.67
CA PHE A 17 6.04 -7.03 8.43
C PHE A 17 7.50 -6.59 8.25
N LYS A 18 8.40 -7.56 8.04
CA LYS A 18 9.84 -7.37 7.79
C LYS A 18 10.17 -6.69 6.44
N GLN A 19 9.29 -6.81 5.43
CA GLN A 19 9.53 -6.26 4.10
C GLN A 19 9.07 -4.80 4.02
N PHE A 20 10.04 -3.88 4.16
CA PHE A 20 9.79 -2.43 4.23
C PHE A 20 9.05 -1.89 2.99
N HIS A 21 9.43 -2.31 1.78
CA HIS A 21 8.82 -1.78 0.56
C HIS A 21 7.38 -2.27 0.31
N PHE A 22 7.11 -3.55 0.58
CA PHE A 22 5.75 -4.09 0.48
C PHE A 22 4.82 -3.44 1.53
N LYS A 23 5.33 -3.22 2.74
CA LYS A 23 4.62 -2.51 3.80
C LYS A 23 4.18 -1.12 3.34
N VAL A 24 5.05 -0.34 2.68
CA VAL A 24 4.69 1.00 2.18
C VAL A 24 3.51 0.95 1.21
N VAL A 25 3.51 0.01 0.25
CA VAL A 25 2.40 -0.15 -0.70
C VAL A 25 1.08 -0.47 0.02
N VAL A 26 1.11 -1.38 1.00
CA VAL A 26 -0.09 -1.74 1.75
C VAL A 26 -0.58 -0.59 2.65
N VAL A 27 0.32 0.21 3.24
CA VAL A 27 -0.07 1.44 3.99
C VAL A 27 -0.82 2.39 3.06
N MET A 28 -0.29 2.64 1.86
CA MET A 28 -0.88 3.56 0.89
C MET A 28 -2.30 3.13 0.49
N GLU A 29 -2.51 1.85 0.16
CA GLU A 29 -3.85 1.32 -0.16
C GLU A 29 -4.84 1.50 0.99
N PHE A 30 -4.39 1.31 2.24
CA PHE A 30 -5.24 1.53 3.40
C PHE A 30 -5.58 3.00 3.63
N MET A 31 -4.64 3.91 3.36
CA MET A 31 -4.91 5.35 3.39
C MET A 31 -5.98 5.71 2.36
N TYR A 32 -5.89 5.18 1.14
CA TYR A 32 -6.93 5.39 0.12
C TYR A 32 -8.29 4.85 0.53
N MET A 33 -8.35 3.65 1.12
CA MET A 33 -9.60 3.11 1.66
C MET A 33 -10.21 4.00 2.74
N SER A 34 -9.38 4.53 3.66
CA SER A 34 -9.86 5.45 4.69
C SER A 34 -10.42 6.75 4.10
N LEU A 35 -9.79 7.26 3.04
CA LEU A 35 -10.21 8.46 2.33
C LEU A 35 -11.54 8.23 1.57
N ILE A 36 -11.71 7.06 0.97
CA ILE A 36 -12.96 6.64 0.33
C ILE A 36 -14.10 6.60 1.35
N PHE A 37 -13.92 5.91 2.48
CA PHE A 37 -14.94 5.83 3.53
C PHE A 37 -15.28 7.21 4.11
N PHE A 38 -14.29 8.07 4.30
CA PHE A 38 -14.51 9.44 4.76
C PHE A 38 -15.28 10.27 3.73
N SER A 39 -14.93 10.15 2.44
CA SER A 39 -15.60 10.87 1.35
C SER A 39 -17.07 10.47 1.17
N LEU A 40 -17.39 9.18 1.36
CA LEU A 40 -18.75 8.65 1.31
C LEU A 40 -19.56 9.05 2.54
N GLY A 41 -18.94 9.08 3.73
CA GLY A 41 -19.61 9.33 5.00
C GLY A 41 -19.86 10.80 5.34
N PHE A 42 -18.93 11.70 5.00
CA PHE A 42 -19.00 13.11 5.44
C PHE A 42 -19.50 14.09 4.39
N PHE A 43 -19.14 13.87 3.13
CA PHE A 43 -19.28 14.95 2.13
C PHE A 43 -20.43 14.77 1.15
N PHE A 44 -21.14 13.63 1.17
CA PHE A 44 -22.05 13.28 0.07
C PHE A 44 -21.37 13.53 -1.29
N MET A 45 -20.05 13.28 -1.38
CA MET A 45 -19.29 13.53 -2.59
C MET A 45 -19.95 12.75 -3.73
N HIS A 46 -20.03 13.37 -4.91
CA HIS A 46 -20.51 12.69 -6.11
C HIS A 46 -19.78 11.35 -6.27
N LEU A 47 -20.54 10.27 -6.44
CA LEU A 47 -20.02 8.92 -6.62
C LEU A 47 -18.91 8.84 -7.69
N HIS A 48 -18.96 9.72 -8.69
CA HIS A 48 -17.91 9.88 -9.71
C HIS A 48 -16.53 10.20 -9.12
N PHE A 49 -16.45 11.07 -8.12
CA PHE A 49 -15.18 11.41 -7.45
C PHE A 49 -14.59 10.20 -6.73
N VAL A 50 -15.43 9.43 -6.03
CA VAL A 50 -15.02 8.20 -5.36
C VAL A 50 -14.52 7.15 -6.36
N MET A 51 -15.19 7.01 -7.51
CA MET A 51 -14.72 6.13 -8.59
C MET A 51 -13.34 6.54 -9.11
N TYR A 52 -13.08 7.84 -9.29
CA TYR A 52 -11.76 8.30 -9.73
C TYR A 52 -10.67 7.96 -8.70
N ILE A 53 -10.94 8.15 -7.41
CA ILE A 53 -10.01 7.76 -6.35
C ILE A 53 -9.74 6.26 -6.37
N MET A 54 -10.77 5.43 -6.52
CA MET A 54 -10.60 3.97 -6.61
C MET A 54 -9.78 3.55 -7.82
N MET A 55 -10.03 4.13 -9.00
CA MET A 55 -9.25 3.84 -10.21
C MET A 55 -7.79 4.26 -10.05
N PHE A 56 -7.54 5.43 -9.47
CA PHE A 56 -6.19 5.93 -9.25
C PHE A 56 -5.43 5.06 -8.23
N SER A 57 -6.08 4.74 -7.10
CA SER A 57 -5.54 3.83 -6.07
C SER A 57 -5.13 2.50 -6.68
N ALA A 58 -6.01 1.84 -7.44
CA ALA A 58 -5.71 0.56 -8.08
C ALA A 58 -4.52 0.66 -9.05
N SER A 59 -4.42 1.75 -9.82
CA SER A 59 -3.30 1.95 -10.74
C SER A 59 -1.98 2.15 -10.00
N GLU A 60 -1.97 2.92 -8.92
CA GLU A 60 -0.78 3.17 -8.11
C GLU A 60 -0.34 1.90 -7.36
N GLY A 61 -1.29 1.13 -6.84
CA GLY A 61 -1.03 -0.17 -6.21
C GLY A 61 -0.33 -1.16 -7.13
N VAL A 62 -0.79 -1.27 -8.39
CA VAL A 62 -0.16 -2.13 -9.41
C VAL A 62 1.25 -1.65 -9.73
N VAL A 63 1.46 -0.34 -9.90
CA VAL A 63 2.80 0.23 -10.16
C VAL A 63 3.72 0.00 -8.96
N GLY A 64 3.24 0.27 -7.75
CA GLY A 64 3.97 0.07 -6.50
C GLY A 64 4.39 -1.38 -6.31
N LEU A 65 3.48 -2.34 -6.52
CA LEU A 65 3.81 -3.77 -6.47
C LEU A 65 4.83 -4.17 -7.55
N THR A 66 4.70 -3.64 -8.76
CA THR A 66 5.65 -3.91 -9.86
C THR A 66 7.05 -3.41 -9.50
N ILE A 67 7.16 -2.22 -8.90
CA ILE A 67 8.42 -1.66 -8.40
C ILE A 67 8.99 -2.54 -7.27
N VAL A 68 8.16 -2.95 -6.30
CA VAL A 68 8.59 -3.84 -5.21
C VAL A 68 9.13 -5.17 -5.75
N MET A 69 8.46 -5.77 -6.73
CA MET A 69 8.89 -7.03 -7.35
C MET A 69 10.19 -6.87 -8.16
N THR A 70 10.34 -5.76 -8.90
CA THR A 70 11.55 -5.50 -9.69
C THR A 70 12.75 -5.18 -8.79
N LEU A 71 12.58 -4.37 -7.74
CA LEU A 71 13.60 -4.12 -6.73
C LEU A 71 13.96 -5.40 -5.96
N GLY A 72 12.98 -6.21 -5.57
CA GLY A 72 13.22 -7.50 -4.92
C GLY A 72 14.02 -8.47 -5.79
N LYS A 73 13.78 -8.48 -7.11
CA LYS A 73 14.61 -9.23 -8.07
C LYS A 73 16.01 -8.64 -8.20
N LEU A 74 16.16 -7.33 -8.30
CA LEU A 74 17.46 -6.68 -8.44
C LEU A 74 18.33 -6.94 -7.19
N PHE A 75 17.86 -6.55 -6.01
CA PHE A 75 18.61 -6.73 -4.76
C PHE A 75 18.76 -8.20 -4.36
N GLY A 76 17.73 -9.03 -4.58
CA GLY A 76 17.81 -10.47 -4.31
C GLY A 76 18.73 -11.24 -5.28
N VAL A 77 19.04 -10.68 -6.46
CA VAL A 77 20.06 -11.21 -7.37
C VAL A 77 21.46 -10.75 -6.96
N TYR A 78 21.63 -9.51 -6.50
CA TYR A 78 22.91 -9.03 -5.95
C TYR A 78 23.33 -9.78 -4.68
N ASP A 79 22.39 -10.05 -3.75
CA ASP A 79 22.65 -10.84 -2.54
C ASP A 79 23.04 -12.30 -2.85
N LYS A 80 22.57 -12.85 -3.98
CA LYS A 80 22.95 -14.20 -4.43
C LYS A 80 24.28 -14.24 -5.17
N LEU A 81 24.62 -13.17 -5.91
CA LEU A 81 25.93 -13.04 -6.57
C LEU A 81 27.06 -12.83 -5.56
N SER A 82 26.84 -12.09 -4.47
CA SER A 82 27.88 -11.84 -3.46
C SER A 82 28.23 -13.05 -2.58
N ILE A 83 27.43 -14.12 -2.60
CA ILE A 83 27.71 -15.36 -1.86
C ILE A 83 28.56 -16.34 -2.69
N GLY A 84 28.72 -16.10 -4.01
CA GLY A 84 29.48 -16.96 -4.92
C GLY A 84 30.98 -16.68 -5.01
N ASP A 85 31.49 -15.62 -4.37
CA ASP A 85 32.89 -15.18 -4.44
C ASP A 85 33.66 -15.38 -3.12
N PHE A 86 33.38 -16.47 -2.39
CA PHE A 86 34.19 -16.95 -1.25
C PHE A 86 34.60 -18.41 -1.40
#